data_AF-A0A820SCR3-F1
#
_entry.id   AF-A0A820SCR3-F1
#
_cell.length_a   1.000
_cell.length_b   1.000
_cell.length_c   1.000
_cell.angle_alpha   90.00
_cell.angle_beta   90.00
_cell.angle_gamma   90.00
#
_symmetry.space_group_name_H-M   'P 1'
#
loop_
_entity.id
_entity.type
_entity.pdbx_description
1 polymer ?
#
loop_
_entity_poly.entity_id
_entity_poly.type
_entity_poly.pdbx_seq_one_letter_code
_entity_poly.pdbx_strand_id
1 'polypeptide(L)' 'YGHVEAMTVCDNLGEHLVGNIYIKFRYEQDADRAVTDLNKRWFDRKPI' A
#
# COMPACT_ATOMS: atom_id res chain seq x y z
N TYR A 1 -1.06 -10.83 3.24
CA TYR A 1 -2.31 -10.30 2.67
C TYR A 1 -2.82 -11.15 1.54
N GLY A 2 -2.00 -11.57 0.58
CA GLY A 2 -2.42 -12.45 -0.50
C GLY A 2 -1.46 -12.41 -1.69
N HIS A 3 -1.85 -12.97 -2.83
CA HIS A 3 -1.07 -12.85 -4.06
C HIS A 3 -1.21 -11.44 -4.64
N VAL A 4 -0.07 -10.76 -4.85
CA VAL A 4 -0.01 -9.43 -5.48
C VAL A 4 0.11 -9.63 -6.99
N GLU A 5 -0.84 -9.09 -7.75
CA GLU A 5 -0.81 -9.11 -9.22
C GLU A 5 0.03 -7.98 -9.80
N ALA A 6 -0.03 -6.81 -9.16
CA ALA A 6 0.70 -5.62 -9.59
C ALA A 6 1.02 -4.72 -8.40
N MET A 7 2.17 -4.05 -8.48
CA MET A 7 2.61 -3.05 -7.50
C MET A 7 3.27 -1.90 -8.25
N THR A 8 2.87 -0.67 -7.93
CA THR A 8 3.39 0.55 -8.52
C THR A 8 3.88 1.47 -7.42
N VAL A 9 5.15 1.87 -7.50
CA VAL A 9 5.75 2.90 -6.64
C VAL A 9 5.80 4.19 -7.44
N CYS A 10 5.15 5.24 -6.96
CA CYS A 10 5.12 6.53 -7.64
C CYS A 10 6.32 7.39 -7.21
N ASP A 11 7.19 7.71 -8.16
CA ASP A 11 8.32 8.62 -7.99
C ASP A 11 7.96 10.06 -8.40
N ASN A 12 6.73 10.48 -8.07
CA ASN A 12 6.23 11.79 -8.47
C ASN A 12 6.75 12.87 -7.51
N LEU A 13 7.13 14.03 -8.04
CA LEU A 13 7.58 15.20 -7.25
C LEU A 13 6.44 16.16 -6.86
N GLY A 14 5.19 15.89 -7.28
CA GLY A 14 4.03 16.71 -6.95
C GLY A 14 3.42 16.34 -5.59
N GLU A 15 3.11 17.33 -4.75
CA GLU A 15 2.74 17.16 -3.33
C GLU A 15 1.68 16.10 -3.03
N HIS A 16 0.76 15.81 -3.96
CA HIS A 16 -0.32 14.83 -3.78
C HIS A 16 0.01 13.39 -4.19
N LEU A 17 1.13 13.16 -4.87
CA LEU A 17 1.52 11.85 -5.40
C LEU A 17 2.92 11.40 -4.97
N VAL A 18 3.66 12.23 -4.25
CA VAL A 18 5.00 11.88 -3.72
C VAL A 18 4.88 10.71 -2.75
N GLY A 19 5.55 9.61 -3.08
CA GLY A 19 5.68 8.46 -2.19
C GLY A 19 4.47 7.53 -2.14
N ASN A 20 3.47 7.72 -3.02
CA ASN A 20 2.33 6.82 -3.08
C ASN A 20 2.74 5.44 -3.60
N ILE A 21 2.23 4.40 -2.95
CA ILE A 21 2.40 3.01 -3.36
C ILE A 21 1.02 2.41 -3.60
N TYR A 22 0.81 1.85 -4.78
CA TYR A 22 -0.43 1.18 -5.16
C TYR A 22 -0.18 -0.31 -5.30
N ILE A 23 -1.04 -1.13 -4.69
CA ILE A 23 -0.94 -2.59 -4.72
C ILE A 23 -2.28 -3.16 -5.21
N LYS A 24 -2.24 -4.03 -6.21
CA LYS A 24 -3.38 -4.81 -6.67
C LYS A 24 -3.24 -6.26 -6.22
N PHE A 25 -4.17 -6.72 -5.41
CA PHE A 25 -4.26 -8.12 -5.02
C PHE A 25 -5.14 -8.91 -5.99
N ARG A 26 -4.94 -10.23 -6.04
CA ARG A 26 -5.77 -11.15 -6.83
C ARG A 26 -7.20 -11.25 -6.29
N TYR A 27 -7.36 -11.20 -4.97
CA TYR A 27 -8.65 -11.30 -4.29
C TYR A 27 -8.91 -10.06 -3.44
N GLU A 28 -10.17 -9.62 -3.37
CA GLU A 28 -10.56 -8.43 -2.62
C GLU A 28 -10.39 -8.60 -1.11
N GLN A 29 -10.61 -9.82 -0.60
CA GLN A 29 -10.41 -10.14 0.82
C GLN A 29 -8.95 -9.97 1.24
N ASP A 30 -8.01 -10.15 0.31
CA ASP A 30 -6.59 -9.93 0.57
C ASP A 30 -6.28 -8.44 0.73
N ALA A 31 -6.92 -7.60 -0.09
CA ALA A 31 -6.82 -6.15 0.03
C ALA A 31 -7.45 -5.64 1.34
N ASP A 32 -8.62 -6.13 1.72
CA ASP A 32 -9.30 -5.73 2.96
C ASP A 32 -8.48 -6.10 4.21
N ARG A 33 -7.89 -7.30 4.23
CA ARG A 33 -6.94 -7.71 5.26
C ARG A 33 -5.70 -6.82 5.29
N ALA A 34 -5.19 -6.41 4.13
CA ALA A 34 -4.05 -5.50 4.03
C ALA A 34 -4.36 -4.14 4.65
N VAL A 35 -5.48 -3.53 4.25
CA VAL A 35 -5.91 -2.22 4.76
C VAL A 35 -6.12 -2.26 6.26
N THR A 36 -6.79 -3.29 6.77
CA THR A 36 -7.10 -3.39 8.21
C THR A 36 -5.84 -3.53 9.08
N ASP A 37 -4.82 -4.23 8.59
CA ASP A 37 -3.60 -4.49 9.35
C ASP A 37 -2.54 -3.40 9.15
N LEU A 38 -2.32 -2.91 7.92
CA LEU A 38 -1.31 -1.91 7.63
C LEU A 38 -1.59 -0.57 8.32
N ASN A 39 -2.85 -0.16 8.44
CA ASN A 39 -3.25 1.06 9.18
C ASN A 39 -2.93 1.01 10.69
N LYS A 40 -2.44 -0.12 11.22
CA LYS A 40 -2.03 -0.29 12.62
C LYS A 40 -0.51 -0.40 12.77
N ARG A 41 0.23 -0.32 11.66
CA ARG A 41 1.66 -0.61 11.60
C ARG A 41 2.48 0.65 11.34
N TRP A 42 3.77 0.54 11.63
CA TRP A 42 4.76 1.59 11.46
C TRP A 42 5.85 1.12 10.51
N PHE A 43 6.35 2.04 9.69
CA PHE A 43 7.47 1.83 8.79
C PHE A 43 8.35 3.08 8.79
N ASP A 44 9.68 2.91 8.87
CA ASP A 44 10.64 4.01 8.92
C ASP A 44 10.29 5.11 9.96
N ARG A 45 9.91 4.67 11.17
CA ARG A 45 9.51 5.54 12.30
C ARG A 45 8.31 6.44 12.01
N LYS A 46 7.55 6.16 10.96
CA LYS A 46 6.27 6.82 10.63
C LYS A 46 5.13 5.80 10.63
N PRO A 47 3.91 6.19 10.99
CA PRO A 47 2.74 5.34 10.75
C PRO A 47 2.57 5.14 9.23
N ILE A 48 2.11 3.95 8.85
CA ILE A 48 1.77 3.61 7.46
C ILE A 48 0.39 4.19 7.13
#